data_AF-M8B735-F1
#
_entry.id   AF-M8B735-F1
#
_cell.length_a   1.000
_cell.length_b   1.000
_cell.length_c   1.000
_cell.angle_alpha   90.00
_cell.angle_beta   90.00
_cell.angle_gamma   90.00
#
_symmetry.space_group_name_H-M   'P 1'
#
loop_
_entity.id
_entity.type
_entity.pdbx_description
1 polymer ?
#
loop_
_entity_poly.entity_id
_entity_poly.type
_entity_poly.pdbx_seq_one_letter_code
_entity_poly.pdbx_strand_id
1 'polypeptide(L)'
;MAAPVPPGPEVFDVVIFGASGFTGKQWTPPSAPLSVVAYVNLESDRKIVGNFGTFQSAVLGVANASELQALRRSRPRPAKPRIPGPAPPKGSLIEHDKALGLWVVKLPSADTVVVKRTLAKVTEHPEGLPGVDETSEFVDRRKEFWSSIKPAHFGVKIGTRSILGLARWLCTGLLIGILGGFSLGRSLLLKFPEFFSLGLCRKTGPTEEEVNNASFKLWFVGHGYSDLARASERGTKPDMEMVTRVSGPEIGYITTPIVLVQCALVLLSQRANLPKGGVYTPGVVFGPTDLQKRLEENGIPGPPPPKGSLIEHDKALGLWVMKLPSADTVVVKRTLAKVTEHPEGLPGADETPEFAEHRKEFWSSIKPAHFGMKISSRSILGLFWWLCTGLFIGILGGFSFGRSLLLKFPEFFSIGLFRKTGPTEEEVRSASFKMWFIGRGYSDLARASERGGKPDKEIVTRVSGPEIGYITTPIVLVQCALVLLSQRANLPKGGVYTPGAVFGPTDLQKRLEENGLSFELISARTLP
;
A
#
# COMPACT_ATOMS: atom_id res chain seq x y z
N MET A 1 32.41 -12.55 -35.56
CA MET A 1 31.60 -11.41 -35.09
C MET A 1 30.63 -11.95 -34.06
N ALA A 2 30.79 -11.58 -32.79
CA ALA A 2 29.85 -11.95 -31.74
C ALA A 2 28.52 -11.23 -32.02
N ALA A 3 27.41 -11.97 -31.97
CA ALA A 3 26.08 -11.38 -32.09
C ALA A 3 25.90 -10.31 -30.99
N PRO A 4 25.31 -9.15 -31.30
CA PRO A 4 25.07 -8.12 -30.30
C PRO A 4 24.21 -8.69 -29.18
N VAL A 5 24.65 -8.49 -27.95
CA VAL A 5 23.89 -8.80 -26.73
C VAL A 5 22.58 -8.01 -26.81
N PRO A 6 21.40 -8.65 -26.66
CA PRO A 6 20.14 -7.92 -26.67
C PRO A 6 20.16 -6.86 -25.56
N PRO A 7 19.63 -5.64 -25.81
CA PRO A 7 19.58 -4.61 -24.80
C PRO A 7 18.87 -5.15 -23.56
N GLY A 8 19.43 -4.89 -22.37
CA GLY A 8 18.80 -5.24 -21.11
C GLY A 8 17.40 -4.59 -21.00
N PRO A 9 16.47 -5.17 -20.22
CA PRO A 9 15.12 -4.62 -20.11
C PRO A 9 15.19 -3.17 -19.59
N GLU A 10 14.70 -2.23 -20.39
CA GLU A 10 14.63 -0.82 -19.99
C GLU A 10 13.71 -0.69 -18.77
N VAL A 11 14.23 -0.01 -17.73
CA VAL A 11 13.54 0.23 -16.47
C VAL A 11 12.78 1.54 -16.63
N PHE A 12 11.47 1.45 -16.87
CA PHE A 12 10.64 2.63 -17.05
C PHE A 12 9.91 3.05 -15.78
N ASP A 13 9.71 4.35 -15.68
CA ASP A 13 8.94 5.02 -14.66
C ASP A 13 7.45 4.93 -14.97
N VAL A 14 6.73 4.23 -14.09
CA VAL A 14 5.28 3.93 -14.15
C VAL A 14 4.73 3.87 -15.58
N VAL A 15 4.77 2.69 -16.20
CA VAL A 15 3.93 2.47 -17.37
C VAL A 15 2.48 2.44 -16.92
N ILE A 16 1.80 3.57 -17.10
CA ILE A 16 0.43 3.93 -16.71
C ILE A 16 -0.50 2.71 -16.77
N PHE A 17 -0.53 1.99 -15.65
CA PHE A 17 -1.54 1.06 -15.16
C PHE A 17 -2.03 -0.04 -16.10
N GLY A 18 -1.09 -0.80 -16.67
CA GLY A 18 -1.37 -2.10 -17.27
C GLY A 18 -1.15 -2.13 -18.79
N ALA A 19 -1.74 -3.14 -19.43
CA ALA A 19 -1.53 -3.44 -20.85
C ALA A 19 -1.73 -2.24 -21.78
N SER A 20 -2.71 -1.37 -21.47
CA SER A 20 -3.10 -0.25 -22.32
C SER A 20 -2.08 0.89 -22.33
N GLY A 21 -1.52 1.25 -21.16
CA GLY A 21 -0.45 2.25 -21.09
C GLY A 21 0.86 1.75 -21.68
N PHE A 22 1.14 0.45 -21.55
CA PHE A 22 2.30 -0.19 -22.16
C PHE A 22 2.27 -0.06 -23.69
N THR A 23 1.14 -0.42 -24.30
CA THR A 23 0.99 -0.31 -25.75
C THR A 23 1.06 1.13 -26.26
N GLY A 24 0.57 2.10 -25.48
CA GLY A 24 0.55 3.51 -25.90
C GLY A 24 1.91 4.20 -25.85
N LYS A 25 2.73 3.92 -24.84
CA LYS A 25 4.06 4.52 -24.70
C LYS A 25 5.12 3.83 -25.55
N GLN A 26 5.07 2.50 -25.66
CA GLN A 26 6.19 1.70 -26.21
C GLN A 26 6.10 1.44 -27.72
N TRP A 27 4.94 1.61 -28.33
CA TRP A 27 4.72 1.28 -29.75
C TRP A 27 4.40 2.55 -30.54
N THR A 28 5.45 3.18 -31.06
CA THR A 28 5.35 4.37 -31.91
C THR A 28 5.33 3.98 -33.39
N PRO A 29 4.56 4.68 -34.25
CA PRO A 29 4.60 4.45 -35.69
C PRO A 29 6.05 4.52 -36.22
N PRO A 30 6.48 3.62 -37.12
CA PRO A 30 5.64 2.66 -37.88
C PRO A 30 5.30 1.34 -37.16
N SER A 31 5.81 1.12 -35.94
CA SER A 31 5.64 -0.15 -35.23
C SER A 31 4.21 -0.40 -34.73
N ALA A 32 3.85 -1.67 -34.55
CA ALA A 32 2.53 -2.06 -34.08
C ALA A 32 2.53 -3.32 -33.20
N PRO A 33 1.85 -3.32 -32.04
CA PRO A 33 1.82 -4.47 -31.15
C PRO A 33 0.86 -5.55 -31.66
N LEU A 34 1.25 -6.82 -31.49
CA LEU A 34 0.38 -7.99 -31.70
C LEU A 34 -0.13 -8.54 -30.37
N SER A 35 0.76 -8.73 -29.40
CA SER A 35 0.42 -9.34 -28.10
C SER A 35 1.23 -8.76 -26.96
N VAL A 36 0.66 -8.76 -25.77
CA VAL A 36 1.29 -8.32 -24.52
C VAL A 36 0.99 -9.37 -23.45
N VAL A 37 2.04 -9.90 -22.84
CA VAL A 37 1.92 -10.83 -21.71
C VAL A 37 2.48 -10.16 -20.46
N ALA A 38 1.64 -10.06 -19.43
CA ALA A 38 2.04 -9.60 -18.10
C ALA A 38 2.54 -10.79 -17.26
N TYR A 39 3.75 -10.69 -16.74
CA TYR A 39 4.38 -11.67 -15.86
C TYR A 39 4.48 -11.09 -14.45
N VAL A 40 3.80 -11.69 -13.48
CA VAL A 40 3.85 -11.27 -12.08
C VAL A 40 4.78 -12.20 -11.30
N ASN A 41 5.80 -11.67 -10.64
CA ASN A 41 6.62 -12.40 -9.67
C ASN A 41 6.56 -11.70 -8.31
N LEU A 42 6.45 -12.49 -7.25
CA LEU A 42 6.49 -11.99 -5.88
C LEU A 42 7.83 -12.39 -5.27
N GLU A 43 8.52 -11.44 -4.64
CA GLU A 43 9.84 -11.64 -4.06
C GLU A 43 9.81 -11.27 -2.57
N SER A 44 10.39 -12.13 -1.74
CA SER A 44 10.56 -11.88 -0.30
C SER A 44 11.71 -12.71 0.26
N ASP A 45 12.36 -12.17 1.30
CA ASP A 45 13.32 -12.92 2.13
C ASP A 45 12.61 -13.82 3.16
N ARG A 46 11.29 -13.62 3.31
CA ARG A 46 10.41 -14.41 4.17
C ARG A 46 9.41 -15.19 3.32
N LYS A 47 8.59 -16.00 3.96
CA LYS A 47 7.51 -16.72 3.30
C LYS A 47 6.44 -15.74 2.83
N ILE A 48 6.06 -15.82 1.56
CA ILE A 48 4.93 -15.05 1.01
C ILE A 48 3.63 -15.79 1.33
N VAL A 49 2.71 -15.10 2.00
CA VAL A 49 1.43 -15.67 2.44
C VAL A 49 0.28 -14.80 1.95
N GLY A 50 -0.65 -15.40 1.22
CA GLY A 50 -1.89 -14.77 0.80
C GLY A 50 -2.96 -14.76 1.90
N ASN A 51 -3.91 -13.83 1.78
CA ASN A 51 -5.07 -13.82 2.65
C ASN A 51 -6.10 -14.89 2.26
N PHE A 52 -6.92 -15.30 3.23
CA PHE A 52 -8.09 -16.14 2.98
C PHE A 52 -9.06 -15.58 1.96
N GLY A 53 -9.24 -14.26 1.88
CA GLY A 53 -10.09 -13.64 0.85
C GLY A 53 -9.67 -14.02 -0.58
N THR A 54 -8.36 -14.11 -0.84
CA THR A 54 -7.82 -14.56 -2.14
C THR A 54 -8.16 -16.02 -2.40
N PHE A 55 -7.94 -16.88 -1.40
CA PHE A 55 -8.24 -18.31 -1.49
C PHE A 55 -9.75 -18.56 -1.70
N GLN A 56 -10.59 -17.90 -0.89
CA GLN A 56 -12.05 -17.96 -0.98
C GLN A 56 -12.53 -17.52 -2.36
N SER A 57 -11.97 -16.44 -2.91
CA SER A 57 -12.32 -15.95 -4.25
C SER A 57 -11.99 -16.98 -5.34
N ALA A 58 -10.86 -17.68 -5.24
CA ALA A 58 -10.50 -18.74 -6.17
C ALA A 58 -11.48 -19.93 -6.07
N VAL A 59 -11.82 -20.36 -4.85
CA VAL A 59 -12.80 -21.44 -4.62
C VAL A 59 -14.16 -21.09 -5.18
N LEU A 60 -14.67 -19.90 -4.89
CA LEU A 60 -15.96 -19.43 -5.42
C LEU A 60 -15.91 -19.19 -6.93
N GLY A 61 -14.76 -18.82 -7.47
CA GLY A 61 -14.56 -18.67 -8.91
C GLY A 61 -14.75 -20.00 -9.66
N VAL A 62 -14.23 -21.11 -9.11
CA VAL A 62 -14.46 -22.45 -9.67
C VAL A 62 -15.91 -22.89 -9.43
N ALA A 63 -16.43 -22.70 -8.21
CA ALA A 63 -17.77 -23.11 -7.85
C ALA A 63 -18.87 -22.55 -8.76
N ASN A 64 -18.70 -21.30 -9.22
CA ASN A 64 -19.67 -20.59 -10.04
C ASN A 64 -19.23 -20.46 -11.52
N ALA A 65 -18.24 -21.24 -11.97
CA ALA A 65 -17.66 -21.10 -13.31
C ALA A 65 -18.70 -21.31 -14.43
N SER A 66 -19.60 -22.28 -14.25
CA SER A 66 -20.68 -22.59 -15.19
C SER A 66 -21.70 -21.44 -15.29
N GLU A 67 -22.14 -20.92 -14.15
CA GLU A 67 -23.05 -19.77 -14.06
C GLU A 67 -22.43 -18.51 -14.69
N LEU A 68 -21.15 -18.24 -14.40
CA LEU A 68 -20.41 -17.16 -15.03
C LEU A 68 -20.29 -17.33 -16.56
N GLN A 69 -20.14 -18.57 -17.04
CA GLN A 69 -20.13 -18.85 -18.47
C GLN A 69 -21.52 -18.65 -19.10
N ALA A 70 -22.58 -19.09 -18.44
CA ALA A 70 -23.96 -18.87 -18.87
C ALA A 70 -24.28 -17.37 -18.95
N LEU A 71 -23.93 -16.60 -17.92
CA LEU A 71 -24.12 -15.15 -17.88
C LEU A 71 -23.33 -14.43 -18.98
N ARG A 72 -22.15 -14.92 -19.36
CA ARG A 72 -21.38 -14.37 -20.48
C ARG A 72 -22.02 -14.68 -21.83
N ARG A 73 -22.68 -15.84 -21.97
CA ARG A 73 -23.37 -16.24 -23.21
C ARG A 73 -24.71 -15.55 -23.38
N SER A 74 -25.39 -15.18 -22.28
CA SER A 74 -26.68 -14.47 -22.33
C SER A 74 -26.57 -13.00 -22.70
N ARG A 75 -25.38 -12.40 -22.60
CA ARG A 75 -25.15 -11.00 -22.94
C ARG A 75 -24.65 -10.83 -24.39
N PRO A 76 -24.93 -9.69 -25.04
CA PRO A 76 -24.39 -9.38 -26.35
C PRO A 76 -22.87 -9.52 -26.38
N ARG A 77 -22.35 -10.08 -27.48
CA ARG A 77 -20.90 -10.19 -27.67
C ARG A 77 -20.35 -8.78 -27.91
N PRO A 78 -19.36 -8.32 -27.13
CA PRO A 78 -18.73 -7.03 -27.38
C PRO A 78 -18.00 -7.05 -28.72
N ALA A 79 -17.82 -5.86 -29.31
CA ALA A 79 -16.97 -5.70 -30.48
C ALA A 79 -15.57 -6.30 -30.22
N LYS A 80 -14.93 -6.78 -31.28
CA LYS A 80 -13.55 -7.25 -31.18
C LYS A 80 -12.61 -6.06 -31.32
N PRO A 81 -11.55 -5.95 -30.49
CA PRO A 81 -10.51 -4.97 -30.73
C PRO A 81 -9.87 -5.19 -32.11
N ARG A 82 -9.52 -4.11 -32.80
CA ARG A 82 -8.78 -4.17 -34.06
C ARG A 82 -7.30 -4.35 -33.73
N ILE A 83 -6.82 -5.59 -33.76
CA ILE A 83 -5.42 -5.95 -33.50
C ILE A 83 -4.79 -6.38 -34.84
N PRO A 84 -3.60 -5.87 -35.20
CA PRO A 84 -2.88 -6.30 -36.40
C PRO A 84 -2.46 -7.77 -36.34
N GLY A 85 -2.44 -8.45 -37.49
CA GLY A 85 -1.97 -9.83 -37.62
C GLY A 85 -2.90 -10.92 -37.05
N PRO A 86 -2.53 -12.20 -37.20
CA PRO A 86 -3.31 -13.33 -36.69
C PRO A 86 -3.20 -13.46 -35.17
N ALA A 87 -4.26 -13.95 -34.54
CA ALA A 87 -4.24 -14.20 -33.10
C ALA A 87 -3.15 -15.22 -32.71
N PRO A 88 -2.37 -14.97 -31.64
CA PRO A 88 -1.31 -15.87 -31.22
C PRO A 88 -1.88 -17.24 -30.80
N PRO A 89 -1.12 -18.32 -30.99
CA PRO A 89 -1.54 -19.66 -30.60
C PRO A 89 -1.82 -19.74 -29.10
N LYS A 90 -2.65 -20.71 -28.69
CA LYS A 90 -2.85 -21.00 -27.26
C LYS A 90 -1.54 -21.52 -26.68
N GLY A 91 -0.80 -20.66 -25.98
CA GLY A 91 0.43 -21.04 -25.28
C GLY A 91 0.20 -22.10 -24.20
N SER A 92 1.29 -22.73 -23.78
CA SER A 92 1.32 -23.77 -22.73
C SER A 92 0.79 -23.25 -21.40
N LEU A 93 0.20 -24.14 -20.60
CA LEU A 93 -0.26 -23.82 -19.24
C LEU A 93 0.94 -23.52 -18.31
N ILE A 94 2.03 -24.27 -18.48
CA ILE A 94 3.29 -24.14 -17.76
C ILE A 94 4.39 -23.94 -18.79
N GLU A 95 5.29 -23.03 -18.50
CA GLU A 95 6.41 -22.67 -19.35
C GLU A 95 7.58 -22.27 -18.44
N HIS A 96 8.81 -22.55 -18.87
CA HIS A 96 9.98 -21.96 -18.26
C HIS A 96 10.46 -20.83 -19.17
N ASP A 97 10.29 -19.60 -18.70
CA ASP A 97 10.75 -18.43 -19.42
C ASP A 97 12.25 -18.24 -19.16
N LYS A 98 13.07 -18.58 -20.16
CA LYS A 98 14.53 -18.51 -20.05
C LYS A 98 15.05 -17.08 -19.91
N ALA A 99 14.36 -16.09 -20.49
CA ALA A 99 14.77 -14.70 -20.45
C ALA A 99 14.51 -14.08 -19.06
N LEU A 100 13.40 -14.44 -18.43
CA LEU A 100 13.06 -13.98 -17.09
C LEU A 100 13.64 -14.88 -15.97
N GLY A 101 14.06 -16.11 -16.29
CA GLY A 101 14.52 -17.10 -15.32
C GLY A 101 13.41 -17.57 -14.38
N LEU A 102 12.17 -17.64 -14.88
CA LEU A 102 10.98 -17.96 -14.08
C LEU A 102 10.25 -19.18 -14.63
N TRP A 103 9.77 -20.02 -13.73
CA TRP A 103 8.70 -20.95 -14.03
C TRP A 103 7.38 -20.19 -13.99
N VAL A 104 6.65 -20.20 -15.10
CA VAL A 104 5.44 -19.40 -15.27
C VAL A 104 4.22 -20.29 -15.49
N VAL A 105 3.11 -19.92 -14.85
CA VAL A 105 1.81 -20.56 -15.01
C VAL A 105 0.83 -19.54 -15.54
N LYS A 106 0.07 -19.94 -16.55
CA LYS A 106 -1.04 -19.12 -17.06
C LYS A 106 -2.13 -19.01 -16.00
N LEU A 107 -2.46 -17.79 -15.60
CA LEU A 107 -3.54 -17.54 -14.64
C LEU A 107 -4.90 -17.49 -15.35
N PRO A 108 -5.93 -18.17 -14.83
CA PRO A 108 -7.32 -17.94 -15.24
C PRO A 108 -7.79 -16.60 -14.65
N SER A 109 -7.30 -15.48 -15.19
CA SER A 109 -7.59 -14.14 -14.68
C SER A 109 -8.79 -13.48 -15.38
N ALA A 110 -9.53 -12.66 -14.62
CA ALA A 110 -10.53 -11.75 -15.16
C ALA A 110 -9.89 -10.62 -16.01
N ASP A 111 -8.62 -10.31 -15.79
CA ASP A 111 -7.91 -9.18 -16.41
C ASP A 111 -7.93 -9.26 -17.93
N THR A 112 -7.72 -10.44 -18.50
CA THR A 112 -7.79 -10.65 -19.96
C THR A 112 -9.15 -10.25 -20.53
N VAL A 113 -10.23 -10.52 -19.81
CA VAL A 113 -11.59 -10.17 -20.24
C VAL A 113 -11.82 -8.67 -20.12
N VAL A 114 -11.36 -8.05 -19.03
CA VAL A 114 -11.50 -6.60 -18.80
C VAL A 114 -10.68 -5.81 -19.81
N VAL A 115 -9.40 -6.14 -19.99
CA VAL A 115 -8.52 -5.49 -20.98
C VAL A 115 -9.09 -5.61 -22.38
N LYS A 116 -9.57 -6.81 -22.78
CA LYS A 116 -10.20 -6.99 -24.09
C LYS A 116 -11.42 -6.10 -24.29
N ARG A 117 -12.26 -5.93 -23.27
CA ARG A 117 -13.42 -5.03 -23.32
C ARG A 117 -13.00 -3.58 -23.42
N THR A 118 -11.99 -3.15 -22.65
CA THR A 118 -11.48 -1.79 -22.72
C THR A 118 -10.89 -1.50 -24.11
N LEU A 119 -10.08 -2.39 -24.67
CA LEU A 119 -9.48 -2.21 -25.99
C LEU A 119 -10.52 -2.21 -27.13
N ALA A 120 -11.61 -2.96 -26.99
CA ALA A 120 -12.74 -2.87 -27.91
C ALA A 120 -13.36 -1.46 -27.84
N LYS A 121 -13.51 -0.89 -26.64
CA LYS A 121 -14.02 0.47 -26.47
C LYS A 121 -13.08 1.54 -27.03
N VAL A 122 -11.77 1.38 -26.85
CA VAL A 122 -10.75 2.25 -27.48
C VAL A 122 -10.85 2.18 -29.02
N THR A 123 -11.13 1.00 -29.57
CA THR A 123 -11.32 0.84 -31.02
C THR A 123 -12.58 1.57 -31.54
N GLU A 124 -13.67 1.55 -30.76
CA GLU A 124 -14.92 2.25 -31.10
C GLU A 124 -14.81 3.77 -30.91
N HIS A 125 -14.03 4.20 -29.93
CA HIS A 125 -13.87 5.61 -29.54
C HIS A 125 -12.37 5.96 -29.44
N PRO A 126 -11.67 6.15 -30.56
CA PRO A 126 -10.23 6.41 -30.59
C PRO A 126 -9.83 7.71 -29.89
N GLU A 127 -10.73 8.70 -29.86
CA GLU A 127 -10.55 9.97 -29.14
C GLU A 127 -10.91 9.88 -27.64
N GLY A 128 -11.45 8.75 -27.20
CA GLY A 128 -11.88 8.54 -25.82
C GLY A 128 -13.32 8.88 -25.51
N LEU A 129 -13.73 8.48 -24.31
CA LEU A 129 -15.08 8.68 -23.80
C LEU A 129 -15.16 10.04 -23.12
N PRO A 130 -16.12 10.91 -23.50
CA PRO A 130 -16.29 12.18 -22.82
C PRO A 130 -16.69 11.96 -21.36
N GLY A 131 -16.12 12.78 -20.50
CA GLY A 131 -16.53 12.97 -19.13
C GLY A 131 -17.91 13.62 -19.01
N VAL A 132 -18.33 13.85 -17.77
CA VAL A 132 -19.65 14.39 -17.45
C VAL A 132 -19.72 15.88 -17.79
N ASP A 133 -18.65 16.62 -17.50
CA ASP A 133 -18.54 18.06 -17.71
C ASP A 133 -17.04 18.43 -17.77
N GLU A 134 -16.38 18.10 -18.89
CA GLU A 134 -14.93 18.24 -19.05
C GLU A 134 -14.53 19.67 -19.43
N THR A 135 -13.41 20.15 -18.90
CA THR A 135 -12.76 21.37 -19.40
C THR A 135 -12.15 21.15 -20.79
N SER A 136 -12.02 22.21 -21.59
CA SER A 136 -11.39 22.14 -22.92
C SER A 136 -9.96 21.58 -22.87
N GLU A 137 -9.18 21.98 -21.87
CA GLU A 137 -7.82 21.46 -21.65
C GLU A 137 -7.82 19.93 -21.41
N PHE A 138 -8.80 19.43 -20.64
CA PHE A 138 -8.89 18.01 -20.36
C PHE A 138 -9.33 17.19 -21.58
N VAL A 139 -10.20 17.77 -22.43
CA VAL A 139 -10.60 17.16 -23.70
C VAL A 139 -9.38 16.84 -24.56
N ASP A 140 -8.47 17.79 -24.72
CA ASP A 140 -7.27 17.62 -25.54
C ASP A 140 -6.35 16.53 -24.97
N ARG A 141 -6.08 16.59 -23.66
CA ARG A 141 -5.29 15.55 -22.95
C ARG A 141 -5.88 14.16 -23.10
N ARG A 142 -7.21 14.04 -22.99
CA ARG A 142 -7.91 12.76 -23.15
C ARG A 142 -7.76 12.24 -24.57
N LYS A 143 -7.97 13.08 -25.59
CA LYS A 143 -7.85 12.71 -27.00
C LYS A 143 -6.45 12.23 -27.33
N GLU A 144 -5.45 12.99 -26.92
CA GLU A 144 -4.04 12.66 -27.10
C GLU A 144 -3.73 11.30 -26.46
N PHE A 145 -4.09 11.11 -25.18
CA PHE A 145 -3.81 9.88 -24.46
C PHE A 145 -4.51 8.67 -25.08
N TRP A 146 -5.81 8.76 -25.41
CA TRP A 146 -6.56 7.64 -25.96
C TRP A 146 -6.07 7.23 -27.35
N SER A 147 -5.70 8.21 -28.19
CA SER A 147 -5.18 7.95 -29.54
C SER A 147 -3.82 7.23 -29.54
N SER A 148 -3.06 7.39 -28.44
CA SER A 148 -1.80 6.68 -28.24
C SER A 148 -2.00 5.17 -28.05
N ILE A 149 -3.10 4.73 -27.42
CA ILE A 149 -3.32 3.34 -27.04
C ILE A 149 -3.52 2.44 -28.27
N LYS A 150 -2.62 1.48 -28.46
CA LYS A 150 -2.68 0.49 -29.55
C LYS A 150 -3.26 -0.85 -29.06
N PRO A 151 -4.38 -1.36 -29.62
CA PRO A 151 -4.93 -2.64 -29.18
C PRO A 151 -3.97 -3.81 -29.41
N ALA A 152 -3.85 -4.70 -28.41
CA ALA A 152 -3.04 -5.92 -28.49
C ALA A 152 -3.72 -7.11 -27.78
N HIS A 153 -3.30 -8.34 -28.13
CA HIS A 153 -3.74 -9.54 -27.42
C HIS A 153 -3.13 -9.61 -26.03
N PHE A 154 -3.95 -9.59 -24.97
CA PHE A 154 -3.45 -9.56 -23.60
C PHE A 154 -3.53 -10.91 -22.89
N GLY A 155 -2.46 -11.27 -22.16
CA GLY A 155 -2.40 -12.43 -21.28
C GLY A 155 -1.74 -12.12 -19.95
N VAL A 156 -2.04 -12.92 -18.92
CA VAL A 156 -1.41 -12.83 -17.60
C VAL A 156 -0.83 -14.19 -17.22
N LYS A 157 0.42 -14.16 -16.77
CA LYS A 157 1.16 -15.30 -16.23
C LYS A 157 1.68 -14.92 -14.84
N ILE A 158 1.68 -15.88 -13.93
CA ILE A 158 2.36 -15.75 -12.63
C ILE A 158 3.63 -16.57 -12.66
N GLY A 159 4.73 -15.99 -12.20
CA GLY A 159 6.07 -16.57 -12.23
C GLY A 159 6.61 -16.81 -10.84
N THR A 160 7.38 -17.88 -10.69
CA THR A 160 8.18 -18.18 -9.50
C THR A 160 9.56 -18.69 -9.90
N ARG A 161 10.57 -18.39 -9.08
CA ARG A 161 11.92 -18.95 -9.25
C ARG A 161 12.05 -20.37 -8.69
N SER A 162 11.06 -20.83 -7.92
CA SER A 162 11.12 -22.11 -7.20
C SER A 162 10.22 -23.16 -7.86
N ILE A 163 10.81 -24.29 -8.28
CA ILE A 163 10.05 -25.47 -8.75
C ILE A 163 9.11 -25.98 -7.66
N LEU A 164 9.54 -25.92 -6.39
CA LEU A 164 8.67 -26.29 -5.26
C LEU A 164 7.52 -25.29 -5.10
N GLY A 165 7.76 -24.00 -5.32
CA GLY A 165 6.73 -22.97 -5.38
C GLY A 165 5.71 -23.24 -6.50
N LEU A 166 6.19 -23.61 -7.69
CA LEU A 166 5.37 -24.00 -8.83
C LEU A 166 4.50 -25.22 -8.49
N ALA A 167 5.10 -26.28 -7.92
CA ALA A 167 4.38 -27.47 -7.51
C ALA A 167 3.27 -27.14 -6.50
N ARG A 168 3.53 -26.26 -5.52
CA ARG A 168 2.51 -25.81 -4.56
C ARG A 168 1.34 -25.10 -5.24
N TRP A 169 1.60 -24.22 -6.22
CA TRP A 169 0.54 -23.55 -6.99
C TRP A 169 -0.30 -24.54 -7.79
N LEU A 170 0.33 -25.49 -8.47
CA LEU A 170 -0.37 -26.51 -9.26
C LEU A 170 -1.22 -27.42 -8.39
N CYS A 171 -0.67 -27.92 -7.28
CA CYS A 171 -1.41 -28.74 -6.32
C CYS A 171 -2.60 -27.98 -5.72
N THR A 172 -2.42 -26.72 -5.34
CA THR A 172 -3.50 -25.88 -4.81
C THR A 172 -4.59 -25.67 -5.85
N GLY A 173 -4.22 -25.36 -7.09
CA GLY A 173 -5.17 -25.21 -8.20
C GLY A 173 -5.95 -26.49 -8.48
N LEU A 174 -5.28 -27.65 -8.45
CA LEU A 174 -5.90 -28.97 -8.61
C LEU A 174 -6.90 -29.26 -7.48
N LEU A 175 -6.52 -29.02 -6.22
CA LEU A 175 -7.39 -29.21 -5.06
C LEU A 175 -8.63 -28.32 -5.14
N ILE A 176 -8.46 -27.05 -5.51
CA ILE A 176 -9.58 -26.13 -5.73
C ILE A 176 -10.46 -26.61 -6.90
N GLY A 177 -9.86 -27.08 -8.00
CA GLY A 177 -10.58 -27.60 -9.16
C GLY A 177 -11.45 -28.82 -8.85
N ILE A 178 -10.92 -29.78 -8.09
CA ILE A 178 -11.62 -31.02 -7.73
C ILE A 178 -12.67 -30.74 -6.64
N LEU A 179 -12.28 -30.09 -5.55
CA LEU A 179 -13.14 -29.92 -4.37
C LEU A 179 -14.09 -28.72 -4.49
N GLY A 180 -13.77 -27.74 -5.33
CA GLY A 180 -14.57 -26.52 -5.50
C GLY A 180 -15.91 -26.74 -6.21
N GLY A 181 -16.09 -27.86 -6.90
CA GLY A 181 -17.31 -28.14 -7.68
C GLY A 181 -18.52 -28.61 -6.86
N PHE A 182 -18.32 -29.08 -5.62
CA PHE A 182 -19.41 -29.64 -4.80
C PHE A 182 -19.43 -29.06 -3.38
N SER A 183 -20.57 -29.12 -2.69
CA SER A 183 -20.81 -28.44 -1.41
C SER A 183 -19.84 -28.87 -0.30
N LEU A 184 -19.64 -30.18 -0.11
CA LEU A 184 -18.75 -30.72 0.92
C LEU A 184 -17.28 -30.31 0.67
N GLY A 185 -16.80 -30.44 -0.56
CA GLY A 185 -15.44 -30.07 -0.94
C GLY A 185 -15.18 -28.57 -0.75
N ARG A 186 -16.13 -27.71 -1.17
CA ARG A 186 -16.07 -26.27 -0.89
C ARG A 186 -16.00 -25.96 0.59
N SER A 187 -16.83 -26.63 1.41
CA SER A 187 -16.80 -26.46 2.86
C SER A 187 -15.44 -26.79 3.45
N LEU A 188 -14.82 -27.91 3.02
CA LEU A 188 -13.49 -28.32 3.48
C LEU A 188 -12.40 -27.31 3.09
N LEU A 189 -12.39 -26.86 1.82
CA LEU A 189 -11.45 -25.86 1.32
C LEU A 189 -11.53 -24.58 2.17
N LEU A 190 -12.73 -24.07 2.42
CA LEU A 190 -12.93 -22.82 3.17
C LEU A 190 -12.66 -22.98 4.67
N LYS A 191 -12.88 -24.18 5.24
CA LYS A 191 -12.62 -24.44 6.66
C LYS A 191 -11.12 -24.59 6.95
N PHE A 192 -10.35 -25.19 6.04
CA PHE A 192 -8.92 -25.49 6.21
C PHE A 192 -8.03 -24.92 5.08
N PRO A 193 -8.06 -23.61 4.82
CA PRO A 193 -7.37 -23.01 3.67
C PRO A 193 -5.86 -23.19 3.75
N GLU A 194 -5.25 -23.17 4.93
CA GLU A 194 -3.80 -23.35 5.08
C GLU A 194 -3.35 -24.75 4.67
N PHE A 195 -4.13 -25.78 5.01
CA PHE A 195 -3.88 -27.15 4.59
C PHE A 195 -4.04 -27.31 3.07
N PHE A 196 -5.19 -26.89 2.52
CA PHE A 196 -5.50 -27.07 1.10
C PHE A 196 -4.75 -26.13 0.15
N SER A 197 -4.15 -25.07 0.67
CA SER A 197 -3.25 -24.19 -0.07
C SER A 197 -1.77 -24.52 0.15
N LEU A 198 -1.44 -25.58 0.89
CA LEU A 198 -0.06 -25.95 1.23
C LEU A 198 0.71 -24.76 1.85
N GLY A 199 0.01 -24.01 2.71
CA GLY A 199 0.54 -22.84 3.39
C GLY A 199 0.67 -21.58 2.54
N LEU A 200 0.13 -21.54 1.31
CA LEU A 200 0.10 -20.33 0.48
C LEU A 200 -0.88 -19.28 0.99
N CYS A 201 -1.95 -19.69 1.68
CA CYS A 201 -2.96 -18.79 2.21
C CYS A 201 -3.30 -19.10 3.66
N ARG A 202 -3.52 -18.06 4.48
CA ARG A 202 -3.89 -18.19 5.90
C ARG A 202 -5.18 -17.42 6.20
N LYS A 203 -6.00 -17.92 7.14
CA LYS A 203 -7.22 -17.25 7.62
C LYS A 203 -6.95 -15.85 8.18
N THR A 204 -5.88 -15.71 8.95
CA THR A 204 -5.47 -14.42 9.53
C THR A 204 -4.72 -13.53 8.54
N GLY A 205 -4.39 -14.03 7.34
CA GLY A 205 -3.50 -13.35 6.40
C GLY A 205 -2.01 -13.41 6.77
N PRO A 206 -1.16 -12.69 6.01
CA PRO A 206 0.25 -12.53 6.32
C PRO A 206 0.47 -11.66 7.56
N THR A 207 1.62 -11.83 8.21
CA THR A 207 2.07 -10.95 9.29
C THR A 207 2.62 -9.62 8.75
N GLU A 208 2.71 -8.60 9.59
CA GLU A 208 3.31 -7.31 9.20
C GLU A 208 4.77 -7.49 8.73
N GLU A 209 5.52 -8.41 9.33
CA GLU A 209 6.88 -8.74 8.90
C GLU A 209 6.91 -9.39 7.51
N GLU A 210 6.00 -10.34 7.23
CA GLU A 210 5.89 -10.98 5.90
C GLU A 210 5.54 -9.94 4.83
N VAL A 211 4.64 -8.99 5.14
CA VAL A 211 4.27 -7.88 4.23
C VAL A 211 5.44 -6.92 4.01
N ASN A 212 6.09 -6.46 5.08
CA ASN A 212 7.19 -5.49 5.00
C ASN A 212 8.44 -6.03 4.28
N ASN A 213 8.61 -7.37 4.25
CA ASN A 213 9.72 -8.02 3.55
C ASN A 213 9.37 -8.48 2.14
N ALA A 214 8.16 -8.22 1.66
CA ALA A 214 7.71 -8.62 0.34
C ALA A 214 7.73 -7.44 -0.65
N SER A 215 7.94 -7.78 -1.91
CA SER A 215 7.91 -6.86 -3.06
C SER A 215 7.37 -7.60 -4.27
N PHE A 216 6.92 -6.87 -5.30
CA PHE A 216 6.57 -7.48 -6.57
C PHE A 216 7.44 -6.96 -7.70
N LYS A 217 7.57 -7.81 -8.72
CA LYS A 217 8.05 -7.44 -10.05
C LYS A 217 7.00 -7.86 -11.07
N LEU A 218 6.68 -6.94 -11.95
CA LEU A 218 5.73 -7.11 -13.03
C LEU A 218 6.44 -6.80 -14.34
N TRP A 219 6.51 -7.76 -15.26
CA TRP A 219 7.03 -7.52 -16.61
C TRP A 219 5.89 -7.50 -17.60
N PHE A 220 5.87 -6.52 -18.49
CA PHE A 220 5.06 -6.52 -19.70
C PHE A 220 5.97 -6.86 -20.86
N VAL A 221 5.74 -8.02 -21.46
CA VAL A 221 6.47 -8.49 -22.65
C VAL A 221 5.53 -8.36 -23.84
N GLY A 222 5.80 -7.38 -24.69
CA GLY A 222 5.07 -7.13 -25.91
C GLY A 222 5.79 -7.74 -27.12
N HIS A 223 5.06 -8.44 -27.97
CA HIS A 223 5.53 -8.87 -29.28
C HIS A 223 4.69 -8.20 -30.36
N GLY A 224 5.31 -7.81 -31.45
CA GLY A 224 4.66 -7.11 -32.55
C GLY A 224 5.54 -6.98 -33.77
N TYR A 225 5.21 -6.00 -34.60
CA TYR A 225 5.86 -5.74 -35.88
C TYR A 225 6.62 -4.42 -35.81
N SER A 226 7.83 -4.41 -36.36
CA SER A 226 8.62 -3.18 -36.55
C SER A 226 7.93 -2.18 -37.49
N ASP A 227 7.12 -2.69 -38.42
CA ASP A 227 6.30 -1.92 -39.34
C ASP A 227 4.92 -2.59 -39.52
N LEU A 228 3.85 -1.80 -39.37
CA LEU A 228 2.46 -2.24 -39.55
C LEU A 228 2.20 -2.88 -40.93
N ALA A 229 2.90 -2.47 -41.99
CA ALA A 229 2.75 -3.05 -43.33
C ALA A 229 3.03 -4.57 -43.31
N ARG A 230 4.01 -4.99 -42.51
CA ARG A 230 4.40 -6.41 -42.35
C ARG A 230 3.34 -7.25 -41.67
N ALA A 231 2.46 -6.64 -40.87
CA ALA A 231 1.37 -7.34 -40.21
C ALA A 231 0.29 -7.85 -41.19
N SER A 232 0.24 -7.27 -42.40
CA SER A 232 -0.71 -7.64 -43.46
C SER A 232 -0.18 -8.73 -44.39
N GLU A 233 1.12 -9.02 -44.33
CA GLU A 233 1.77 -10.04 -45.13
C GLU A 233 1.48 -11.45 -44.59
N ARG A 234 1.16 -12.38 -45.51
CA ARG A 234 0.73 -13.72 -45.14
C ARG A 234 1.95 -14.54 -44.66
N GLY A 235 1.93 -14.94 -43.39
CA GLY A 235 2.97 -15.81 -42.80
C GLY A 235 4.09 -15.08 -42.06
N THR A 236 4.04 -13.74 -42.00
CA THR A 236 5.06 -12.93 -41.33
C THR A 236 4.91 -13.04 -39.80
N LYS A 237 5.98 -13.47 -39.14
CA LYS A 237 6.07 -13.57 -37.67
C LYS A 237 6.36 -12.18 -37.07
N PRO A 238 5.95 -11.91 -35.82
CA PRO A 238 6.37 -10.71 -35.11
C PRO A 238 7.91 -10.68 -35.02
N ASP A 239 8.51 -9.53 -35.36
CA ASP A 239 9.95 -9.30 -35.44
C ASP A 239 10.44 -8.29 -34.39
N MET A 240 9.54 -7.75 -33.58
CA MET A 240 9.84 -6.78 -32.55
C MET A 240 9.36 -7.27 -31.18
N GLU A 241 10.22 -7.13 -30.17
CA GLU A 241 9.93 -7.40 -28.77
C GLU A 241 10.18 -6.14 -27.94
N MET A 242 9.25 -5.83 -27.05
CA MET A 242 9.36 -4.76 -26.06
C MET A 242 9.19 -5.34 -24.66
N VAL A 243 10.10 -5.04 -23.75
CA VAL A 243 10.03 -5.51 -22.36
C VAL A 243 10.05 -4.31 -21.43
N THR A 244 9.01 -4.15 -20.62
CA THR A 244 9.00 -3.15 -19.54
C THR A 244 8.81 -3.81 -18.20
N ARG A 245 9.63 -3.42 -17.23
CA ARG A 245 9.53 -3.88 -15.84
C ARG A 245 8.98 -2.79 -14.93
N VAL A 246 8.00 -3.15 -14.11
CA VAL A 246 7.48 -2.35 -13.00
C VAL A 246 7.73 -3.11 -11.70
N SER A 247 8.22 -2.42 -10.67
CA SER A 247 8.45 -3.02 -9.35
C SER A 247 7.96 -2.10 -8.25
N GLY A 248 7.52 -2.68 -7.13
CA GLY A 248 7.08 -1.91 -5.99
C GLY A 248 7.08 -2.71 -4.69
N PRO A 249 6.62 -2.08 -3.59
CA PRO A 249 6.39 -2.73 -2.30
C PRO A 249 5.41 -3.91 -2.42
N GLU A 250 5.12 -4.61 -1.33
CA GLU A 250 4.18 -5.74 -1.35
C GLU A 250 2.84 -5.39 -2.04
N ILE A 251 2.42 -6.27 -2.95
CA ILE A 251 1.36 -5.97 -3.93
C ILE A 251 -0.04 -5.86 -3.30
N GLY A 252 -0.36 -6.67 -2.29
CA GLY A 252 -1.72 -6.83 -1.77
C GLY A 252 -2.13 -5.85 -0.67
N TYR A 253 -1.23 -5.50 0.23
CA TYR A 253 -1.45 -4.73 1.45
C TYR A 253 -0.79 -3.35 1.43
N ILE A 254 0.20 -3.12 0.58
CA ILE A 254 0.83 -1.81 0.40
C ILE A 254 0.40 -1.20 -0.93
N THR A 255 0.80 -1.81 -2.04
CA THR A 255 0.58 -1.23 -3.37
C THR A 255 -0.90 -1.15 -3.74
N THR A 256 -1.66 -2.24 -3.62
CA THR A 256 -3.08 -2.25 -4.00
C THR A 256 -3.90 -1.21 -3.23
N PRO A 257 -3.79 -1.09 -1.87
CA PRO A 257 -4.50 -0.05 -1.14
C PRO A 257 -4.11 1.37 -1.54
N ILE A 258 -2.82 1.64 -1.78
CA ILE A 258 -2.38 2.96 -2.27
C ILE A 258 -3.04 3.25 -3.62
N VAL A 259 -2.98 2.31 -4.57
CA VAL A 259 -3.61 2.48 -5.89
C VAL A 259 -5.10 2.72 -5.79
N LEU A 260 -5.81 1.99 -4.93
CA LEU A 260 -7.25 2.16 -4.73
C LEU A 260 -7.58 3.53 -4.14
N VAL A 261 -6.83 3.97 -3.13
CA VAL A 261 -7.02 5.28 -2.49
C VAL A 261 -6.75 6.40 -3.49
N GLN A 262 -5.67 6.33 -4.27
CA GLN A 262 -5.36 7.37 -5.25
C GLN A 262 -6.38 7.39 -6.39
N CYS A 263 -6.85 6.23 -6.87
CA CYS A 263 -7.98 6.18 -7.81
C CYS A 263 -9.24 6.84 -7.23
N ALA A 264 -9.56 6.59 -5.95
CA ALA A 264 -10.71 7.19 -5.29
C ALA A 264 -10.58 8.72 -5.13
N LEU A 265 -9.38 9.21 -4.79
CA LEU A 265 -9.11 10.65 -4.69
C LEU A 265 -9.25 11.35 -6.06
N VAL A 266 -8.79 10.71 -7.14
CA VAL A 266 -9.01 11.21 -8.50
C VAL A 266 -10.50 11.19 -8.86
N LEU A 267 -11.23 10.12 -8.52
CA LEU A 267 -12.68 10.05 -8.74
C LEU A 267 -13.44 11.17 -8.00
N LEU A 268 -13.01 11.54 -6.80
CA LEU A 268 -13.64 12.60 -6.01
C LEU A 268 -13.28 14.00 -6.51
N SER A 269 -12.00 14.24 -6.83
CA SER A 269 -11.51 15.56 -7.23
C SER A 269 -11.76 15.91 -8.69
N GLN A 270 -11.76 14.92 -9.58
CA GLN A 270 -11.84 15.10 -11.03
C GLN A 270 -13.07 14.41 -11.62
N ARG A 271 -14.15 14.22 -10.85
CA ARG A 271 -15.34 13.46 -11.27
C ARG A 271 -15.91 13.94 -12.60
N ALA A 272 -15.96 15.26 -12.80
CA ALA A 272 -16.50 15.91 -13.99
C ALA A 272 -15.74 15.52 -15.27
N ASN A 273 -14.42 15.32 -15.14
CA ASN A 273 -13.52 14.93 -16.22
C ASN A 273 -13.58 13.44 -16.60
N LEU A 274 -14.32 12.62 -15.83
CA LEU A 274 -14.31 11.17 -16.01
C LEU A 274 -15.63 10.66 -16.61
N PRO A 275 -15.60 9.55 -17.38
CA PRO A 275 -16.80 9.00 -18.00
C PRO A 275 -17.95 8.79 -17.01
N LYS A 276 -19.19 9.00 -17.47
CA LYS A 276 -20.39 8.88 -16.62
C LYS A 276 -20.53 7.49 -15.99
N GLY A 277 -20.08 6.43 -16.67
CA GLY A 277 -20.02 5.08 -16.13
C GLY A 277 -19.42 4.07 -17.12
N GLY A 278 -19.25 2.84 -16.65
CA GLY A 278 -18.75 1.70 -17.43
C GLY A 278 -17.76 0.84 -16.66
N VAL A 279 -17.23 -0.20 -17.32
CA VAL A 279 -16.23 -1.11 -16.74
C VAL A 279 -15.00 -1.09 -17.63
N TYR A 280 -13.98 -0.39 -17.16
CA TYR A 280 -12.75 -0.12 -17.91
C TYR A 280 -11.52 -0.41 -17.05
N THR A 281 -10.37 -0.53 -17.70
CA THR A 281 -9.11 -0.62 -16.97
C THR A 281 -8.73 0.75 -16.42
N PRO A 282 -8.19 0.83 -15.19
CA PRO A 282 -7.77 2.09 -14.58
C PRO A 282 -6.81 2.89 -15.48
N GLY A 283 -5.88 2.24 -16.18
CA GLY A 283 -4.93 2.92 -17.06
C GLY A 283 -5.53 3.65 -18.25
N VAL A 284 -6.74 3.28 -18.70
CA VAL A 284 -7.42 4.00 -19.78
C VAL A 284 -8.23 5.18 -19.26
N VAL A 285 -8.85 5.02 -18.08
CA VAL A 285 -9.72 6.05 -17.49
C VAL A 285 -8.91 7.14 -16.80
N PHE A 286 -7.89 6.76 -16.03
CA PHE A 286 -7.08 7.69 -15.26
C PHE A 286 -5.77 8.08 -15.95
N GLY A 287 -5.49 7.52 -17.13
CA GLY A 287 -4.28 7.85 -17.87
C GLY A 287 -4.11 9.35 -18.19
N PRO A 288 -5.18 10.09 -18.55
CA PRO A 288 -5.11 11.54 -18.74
C PRO A 288 -5.01 12.36 -17.46
N THR A 289 -5.13 11.76 -16.26
CA THR A 289 -5.14 12.49 -14.97
C THR A 289 -3.77 12.56 -14.31
N ASP A 290 -3.68 13.14 -13.12
CA ASP A 290 -2.49 13.20 -12.27
C ASP A 290 -2.23 11.90 -11.47
N LEU A 291 -2.97 10.81 -11.73
CA LEU A 291 -2.84 9.56 -10.96
C LEU A 291 -1.42 8.99 -10.98
N GLN A 292 -0.71 9.10 -12.10
CA GLN A 292 0.68 8.64 -12.21
C GLN A 292 1.57 9.37 -11.20
N LYS A 293 1.55 10.71 -11.22
CA LYS A 293 2.33 11.54 -10.31
C LYS A 293 2.02 11.21 -8.85
N ARG A 294 0.74 11.07 -8.51
CA ARG A 294 0.30 10.67 -7.16
C ARG A 294 0.87 9.32 -6.73
N LEU A 295 0.97 8.35 -7.62
CA LEU A 295 1.59 7.07 -7.28
C LEU A 295 3.09 7.16 -7.06
N GLU A 296 3.78 7.94 -7.89
CA GLU A 296 5.23 8.15 -7.75
C GLU A 296 5.53 8.82 -6.41
N GLU A 297 4.76 9.84 -6.05
CA GLU A 297 4.80 10.50 -4.73
C GLU A 297 4.52 9.54 -3.57
N ASN A 298 3.74 8.48 -3.81
CA ASN A 298 3.44 7.43 -2.83
C ASN A 298 4.33 6.17 -2.98
N GLY A 299 5.45 6.27 -3.70
CA GLY A 299 6.46 5.21 -3.79
C GLY A 299 6.13 4.06 -4.75
N ILE A 300 5.34 4.31 -5.80
CA ILE A 300 4.96 3.31 -6.82
C ILE A 300 5.28 3.84 -8.23
N PRO A 301 6.20 3.21 -9.01
CA PRO A 301 7.15 2.21 -8.59
C PRO A 301 8.18 2.86 -7.66
N GLY A 302 8.68 2.09 -6.72
CA GLY A 302 9.67 2.54 -5.77
C GLY A 302 10.31 1.34 -5.10
N PRO A 303 11.51 1.51 -4.51
CA PRO A 303 12.05 0.47 -3.65
C PRO A 303 11.02 0.17 -2.54
N PRO A 304 10.97 -1.07 -2.02
CA PRO A 304 10.22 -1.32 -0.80
C PRO A 304 10.67 -0.30 0.26
N PRO A 305 9.76 0.16 1.15
CA PRO A 305 10.14 1.09 2.21
C PRO A 305 11.41 0.55 2.90
N PRO A 306 12.39 1.43 3.19
CA PRO A 306 13.68 0.98 3.71
C PRO A 306 13.43 0.04 4.88
N LYS A 307 14.03 -1.16 4.80
CA LYS A 307 13.96 -2.18 5.86
C LYS A 307 14.58 -1.58 7.11
N GLY A 308 13.76 -0.92 7.93
CA GLY A 308 14.14 -0.56 9.27
C GLY A 308 14.40 -1.86 10.01
N SER A 309 15.57 -1.98 10.64
CA SER A 309 15.80 -3.10 11.55
C SER A 309 14.73 -3.05 12.65
N LEU A 310 14.17 -4.21 13.02
CA LEU A 310 13.22 -4.28 14.14
C LEU A 310 13.83 -3.67 15.41
N ILE A 311 15.13 -3.86 15.58
CA ILE A 311 15.96 -3.31 16.66
C ILE A 311 17.16 -2.60 16.03
N GLU A 312 17.40 -1.36 16.42
CA GLU A 312 18.61 -0.63 16.02
C GLU A 312 19.17 0.16 17.19
N HIS A 313 20.45 0.52 17.12
CA HIS A 313 21.06 1.44 18.08
C HIS A 313 21.04 2.84 17.48
N ASP A 314 20.25 3.73 18.07
CA ASP A 314 20.22 5.13 17.67
C ASP A 314 21.48 5.82 18.20
N LYS A 315 22.43 6.08 17.30
CA LYS A 315 23.71 6.71 17.64
C LYS A 315 23.55 8.15 18.12
N ALA A 316 22.50 8.86 17.70
CA ALA A 316 22.28 10.25 18.09
C ALA A 316 21.73 10.35 19.52
N LEU A 317 20.86 9.40 19.90
CA LEU A 317 20.30 9.33 21.25
C LEU A 317 21.14 8.48 22.22
N GLY A 318 22.03 7.61 21.71
CA GLY A 318 22.77 6.65 22.52
C GLY A 318 21.87 5.57 23.14
N LEU A 319 20.77 5.22 22.45
CA LEU A 319 19.75 4.29 22.95
C LEU A 319 19.53 3.16 21.96
N TRP A 320 19.23 1.98 22.49
CA TRP A 320 18.65 0.90 21.71
C TRP A 320 17.17 1.19 21.50
N VAL A 321 16.69 1.07 20.26
CA VAL A 321 15.30 1.31 19.90
C VAL A 321 14.71 0.10 19.19
N MET A 322 13.45 -0.19 19.47
CA MET A 322 12.67 -1.24 18.81
C MET A 322 11.39 -0.65 18.24
N LYS A 323 11.06 -1.01 16.99
CA LYS A 323 9.79 -0.59 16.37
C LYS A 323 8.62 -1.21 17.15
N LEU A 324 7.67 -0.37 17.57
CA LEU A 324 6.48 -0.82 18.29
C LEU A 324 5.24 -0.74 17.36
N PRO A 325 4.49 -1.83 17.16
CA PRO A 325 3.19 -1.75 16.50
C PRO A 325 2.21 -1.01 17.42
N SER A 326 1.95 0.27 17.13
CA SER A 326 1.08 1.13 17.95
C SER A 326 -0.17 1.58 17.21
N ALA A 327 -1.30 1.54 17.91
CA ALA A 327 -2.57 2.14 17.49
C ALA A 327 -2.42 3.65 17.21
N ASP A 328 -1.47 4.33 17.86
CA ASP A 328 -1.19 5.75 17.66
C ASP A 328 -0.83 6.05 16.20
N THR A 329 -0.15 5.12 15.52
CA THR A 329 0.19 5.28 14.10
C THR A 329 -1.05 5.47 13.23
N VAL A 330 -2.13 4.74 13.56
CA VAL A 330 -3.39 4.83 12.84
C VAL A 330 -4.10 6.15 13.13
N VAL A 331 -4.13 6.57 14.40
CA VAL A 331 -4.79 7.83 14.82
C VAL A 331 -4.05 9.05 14.29
N VAL A 332 -2.72 9.07 14.36
CA VAL A 332 -1.88 10.13 13.80
C VAL A 332 -2.09 10.21 12.29
N LYS A 333 -2.03 9.08 11.57
CA LYS A 333 -2.26 9.06 10.12
C LYS A 333 -3.63 9.63 9.74
N ARG A 334 -4.70 9.24 10.47
CA ARG A 334 -6.05 9.78 10.24
C ARG A 334 -6.13 11.28 10.52
N THR A 335 -5.49 11.73 11.59
CA THR A 335 -5.47 13.15 11.96
C THR A 335 -4.73 13.98 10.91
N LEU A 336 -3.55 13.52 10.47
CA LEU A 336 -2.77 14.21 9.44
C LEU A 336 -3.47 14.22 8.08
N ALA A 337 -4.20 13.16 7.72
CA ALA A 337 -5.06 13.18 6.54
C ALA A 337 -6.15 14.27 6.66
N LYS A 338 -6.75 14.42 7.85
CA LYS A 338 -7.72 15.49 8.10
C LYS A 338 -7.10 16.89 8.03
N VAL A 339 -5.87 17.07 8.53
CA VAL A 339 -5.10 18.32 8.39
C VAL A 339 -4.85 18.63 6.91
N THR A 340 -4.55 17.63 6.08
CA THR A 340 -4.39 17.83 4.63
C THR A 340 -5.70 18.26 3.95
N GLU A 341 -6.83 17.68 4.34
CA GLU A 341 -8.16 18.06 3.81
C GLU A 341 -8.61 19.45 4.27
N HIS A 342 -8.21 19.84 5.49
CA HIS A 342 -8.61 21.09 6.13
C HIS A 342 -7.39 21.80 6.73
N PRO A 343 -6.58 22.48 5.90
CA PRO A 343 -5.33 23.11 6.35
C PRO A 343 -5.54 24.24 7.36
N GLU A 344 -6.71 24.87 7.33
CA GLU A 344 -7.15 25.90 8.29
C GLU A 344 -7.78 25.33 9.56
N GLY A 345 -7.91 24.00 9.65
CA GLY A 345 -8.52 23.31 10.76
C GLY A 345 -10.04 23.24 10.76
N LEU A 346 -10.54 22.48 11.72
CA LEU A 346 -11.98 22.26 11.91
C LEU A 346 -12.54 23.35 12.81
N PRO A 347 -13.63 24.04 12.41
CA PRO A 347 -14.23 25.08 13.24
C PRO A 347 -14.70 24.53 14.58
N GLY A 348 -14.54 25.34 15.62
CA GLY A 348 -15.15 25.12 16.93
C GLY A 348 -16.68 25.06 16.85
N ALA A 349 -17.30 24.63 17.95
CA ALA A 349 -18.75 24.57 18.05
C ALA A 349 -19.40 25.97 18.00
N ASP A 350 -18.79 26.95 18.69
CA ASP A 350 -19.17 28.37 18.79
C ASP A 350 -17.92 29.19 19.19
N GLU A 351 -16.85 29.13 18.38
CA GLU A 351 -15.58 29.80 18.66
C GLU A 351 -15.65 31.33 18.45
N THR A 352 -14.86 32.10 19.21
CA THR A 352 -14.73 33.54 18.96
C THR A 352 -13.90 33.80 17.71
N PRO A 353 -14.06 34.96 17.04
CA PRO A 353 -13.25 35.30 15.86
C PRO A 353 -11.74 35.28 16.13
N GLU A 354 -11.31 35.72 17.32
CA GLU A 354 -9.90 35.71 17.71
C GLU A 354 -9.36 34.28 17.84
N PHE A 355 -10.15 33.38 18.43
CA PHE A 355 -9.77 31.97 18.54
C PHE A 355 -9.75 31.28 17.17
N ALA A 356 -10.69 31.62 16.28
CA ALA A 356 -10.73 31.09 14.93
C ALA A 356 -9.45 31.39 14.15
N GLU A 357 -8.94 32.63 14.24
CA GLU A 357 -7.67 32.99 13.60
C GLU A 357 -6.47 32.26 14.22
N HIS A 358 -6.41 32.16 15.55
CA HIS A 358 -5.36 31.40 16.22
C HIS A 358 -5.37 29.91 15.84
N ARG A 359 -6.56 29.31 15.73
CA ARG A 359 -6.75 27.93 15.27
C ARG A 359 -6.26 27.74 13.84
N LYS A 360 -6.58 28.66 12.93
CA LYS A 360 -6.13 28.62 11.53
C LYS A 360 -4.62 28.69 11.43
N GLU A 361 -4.01 29.63 12.14
CA GLU A 361 -2.55 29.79 12.20
C GLU A 361 -1.89 28.50 12.70
N PHE A 362 -2.38 27.96 13.82
CA PHE A 362 -1.86 26.71 14.38
C PHE A 362 -1.98 25.54 13.42
N TRP A 363 -3.15 25.29 12.83
CA TRP A 363 -3.34 24.16 11.91
C TRP A 363 -2.50 24.29 10.64
N SER A 364 -2.33 25.50 10.11
CA SER A 364 -1.48 25.75 8.94
C SER A 364 0.00 25.46 9.19
N SER A 365 0.43 25.54 10.46
CA SER A 365 1.79 25.20 10.89
C SER A 365 2.05 23.69 10.90
N ILE A 366 1.01 22.86 11.03
CA ILE A 366 1.13 21.40 11.07
C ILE A 366 1.46 20.90 9.66
N LYS A 367 2.64 20.31 9.50
CA LYS A 367 3.04 19.67 8.25
C LYS A 367 2.84 18.15 8.34
N PRO A 368 2.00 17.55 7.48
CA PRO A 368 1.81 16.11 7.45
C PRO A 368 3.12 15.35 7.25
N ALA A 369 3.35 14.33 8.07
CA ALA A 369 4.55 13.50 8.02
C ALA A 369 4.20 12.02 8.21
N HIS A 370 5.08 11.14 7.73
CA HIS A 370 5.01 9.73 8.08
C HIS A 370 5.40 9.56 9.55
N PHE A 371 4.49 8.94 10.31
CA PHE A 371 4.66 8.73 11.74
C PHE A 371 4.93 7.26 12.04
N GLY A 372 5.80 7.01 13.02
CA GLY A 372 6.05 5.69 13.58
C GLY A 372 6.53 5.80 15.01
N MET A 373 6.24 4.79 15.81
CA MET A 373 6.63 4.75 17.22
C MET A 373 7.69 3.68 17.46
N LYS A 374 8.64 4.01 18.32
CA LYS A 374 9.66 3.09 18.80
C LYS A 374 9.70 3.14 20.32
N ILE A 375 9.96 2.00 20.93
CA ILE A 375 10.31 1.94 22.35
C ILE A 375 11.83 1.95 22.48
N SER A 376 12.35 2.69 23.44
CA SER A 376 13.79 2.86 23.65
C SER A 376 14.24 2.36 25.01
N SER A 377 15.43 1.79 25.07
CA SER A 377 16.09 1.37 26.31
C SER A 377 17.58 1.70 26.24
N ARG A 378 18.20 2.02 27.38
CA ARG A 378 19.66 2.17 27.49
C ARG A 378 20.40 0.84 27.28
N SER A 379 19.74 -0.27 27.57
CA SER A 379 20.28 -1.62 27.44
C SER A 379 19.46 -2.45 26.45
N ILE A 380 20.17 -3.19 25.60
CA ILE A 380 19.56 -4.17 24.69
C ILE A 380 18.75 -5.24 25.46
N LEU A 381 19.17 -5.56 26.69
CA LEU A 381 18.47 -6.51 27.56
C LEU A 381 17.05 -6.02 27.92
N GLY A 382 16.88 -4.71 28.09
CA GLY A 382 15.56 -4.12 28.33
C GLY A 382 14.62 -4.33 27.14
N LEU A 383 15.12 -4.17 25.90
CA LEU A 383 14.33 -4.47 24.70
C LEU A 383 14.03 -5.96 24.57
N PHE A 384 14.96 -6.83 24.97
CA PHE A 384 14.74 -8.27 24.99
C PHE A 384 13.59 -8.65 25.93
N TRP A 385 13.50 -8.06 27.13
CA TRP A 385 12.36 -8.30 28.04
C TRP A 385 11.02 -7.85 27.46
N TRP A 386 10.99 -6.69 26.79
CA TRP A 386 9.81 -6.24 26.06
C TRP A 386 9.41 -7.22 24.95
N LEU A 387 10.38 -7.73 24.19
CA LEU A 387 10.15 -8.72 23.14
C LEU A 387 9.59 -10.03 23.70
N CYS A 388 10.18 -10.57 24.78
CA CYS A 388 9.71 -11.78 25.42
C CYS A 388 8.27 -11.63 25.95
N THR A 389 7.99 -10.51 26.60
CA THR A 389 6.64 -10.20 27.10
C THR A 389 5.64 -10.13 25.95
N GLY A 390 5.99 -9.42 24.87
CA GLY A 390 5.17 -9.33 23.66
C GLY A 390 4.94 -10.70 23.00
N LEU A 391 5.95 -11.57 22.99
CA LEU A 391 5.84 -12.93 22.48
C LEU A 391 4.86 -13.77 23.31
N PHE A 392 4.94 -13.73 24.64
CA PHE A 392 4.00 -14.44 25.50
C PHE A 392 2.56 -13.95 25.31
N ILE A 393 2.36 -12.63 25.23
CA ILE A 393 1.05 -12.05 24.95
C ILE A 393 0.55 -12.47 23.56
N GLY A 394 1.42 -12.47 22.55
CA GLY A 394 1.07 -12.86 21.18
C GLY A 394 0.67 -14.33 21.05
N ILE A 395 1.40 -15.23 21.73
CA ILE A 395 1.12 -16.68 21.69
C ILE A 395 -0.11 -17.01 22.54
N LEU A 396 -0.19 -16.51 23.77
CA LEU A 396 -1.21 -16.92 24.74
C LEU A 396 -2.48 -16.07 24.68
N GLY A 397 -2.41 -14.85 24.16
CA GLY A 397 -3.54 -13.91 24.10
C GLY A 397 -4.68 -14.34 23.16
N GLY A 398 -4.39 -15.21 22.19
CA GLY A 398 -5.35 -15.66 21.17
C GLY A 398 -6.45 -16.60 21.68
N PHE A 399 -6.33 -17.16 22.88
CA PHE A 399 -7.30 -18.13 23.43
C PHE A 399 -7.61 -17.88 24.91
N SER A 400 -8.77 -18.35 25.38
CA SER A 400 -9.29 -18.06 26.73
C SER A 400 -8.38 -18.58 27.85
N PHE A 401 -7.87 -19.81 27.72
CA PHE A 401 -6.95 -20.40 28.71
C PHE A 401 -5.64 -19.60 28.81
N GLY A 402 -5.04 -19.22 27.68
CA GLY A 402 -3.79 -18.47 27.65
C GLY A 402 -3.96 -17.06 28.23
N ARG A 403 -5.07 -16.37 27.93
CA ARG A 403 -5.43 -15.10 28.60
C ARG A 403 -5.58 -15.27 30.11
N SER A 404 -6.25 -16.33 30.56
CA SER A 404 -6.36 -16.64 31.99
C SER A 404 -4.99 -16.83 32.64
N LEU A 405 -4.08 -17.52 31.95
CA LEU A 405 -2.72 -17.78 32.43
C LEU A 405 -1.89 -16.49 32.54
N LEU A 406 -1.92 -15.64 31.51
CA LEU A 406 -1.25 -14.33 31.50
C LEU A 406 -1.73 -13.44 32.66
N LEU A 407 -3.04 -13.39 32.91
CA LEU A 407 -3.63 -12.58 33.98
C LEU A 407 -3.39 -13.19 35.38
N LYS A 408 -3.26 -14.52 35.47
CA LYS A 408 -3.01 -15.20 36.75
C LYS A 408 -1.56 -15.05 37.20
N PHE A 409 -0.61 -15.07 36.27
CA PHE A 409 0.83 -15.00 36.55
C PHE A 409 1.54 -13.90 35.72
N PRO A 410 1.12 -12.63 35.82
CA PRO A 410 1.67 -11.56 34.99
C PRO A 410 3.17 -11.37 35.22
N GLU A 411 3.64 -11.56 36.46
CA GLU A 411 5.05 -11.42 36.83
C GLU A 411 5.95 -12.43 36.11
N PHE A 412 5.49 -13.68 35.98
CA PHE A 412 6.22 -14.71 35.25
C PHE A 412 6.28 -14.41 33.75
N PHE A 413 5.14 -14.11 33.12
CA PHE A 413 5.06 -13.88 31.67
C PHE A 413 5.61 -12.54 31.21
N SER A 414 5.83 -11.61 32.14
CA SER A 414 6.45 -10.32 31.88
C SER A 414 7.88 -10.22 32.41
N ILE A 415 8.42 -11.31 32.99
CA ILE A 415 9.77 -11.33 33.57
C ILE A 415 9.94 -10.19 34.59
N GLY A 416 8.93 -9.97 35.43
CA GLY A 416 8.91 -8.95 36.48
C GLY A 416 8.50 -7.54 36.03
N LEU A 417 8.27 -7.28 34.74
CA LEU A 417 7.80 -5.98 34.24
C LEU A 417 6.41 -5.60 34.78
N PHE A 418 5.51 -6.58 34.95
CA PHE A 418 4.16 -6.39 35.45
C PHE A 418 3.91 -7.24 36.70
N ARG A 419 3.37 -6.62 37.74
CA ARG A 419 2.99 -7.30 39.00
C ARG A 419 1.54 -6.99 39.33
N LYS A 420 0.85 -7.93 40.00
CA LYS A 420 -0.57 -7.74 40.37
C LYS A 420 -0.79 -6.61 41.37
N THR A 421 0.20 -6.36 42.23
CA THR A 421 0.17 -5.28 43.22
C THR A 421 0.50 -3.92 42.62
N GLY A 422 0.92 -3.86 41.35
CA GLY A 422 1.50 -2.66 40.76
C GLY A 422 2.91 -2.34 41.30
N PRO A 423 3.49 -1.21 40.86
CA PRO A 423 4.73 -0.70 41.44
C PRO A 423 4.49 -0.14 42.85
N THR A 424 5.55 -0.13 43.65
CA THR A 424 5.57 0.53 44.95
C THR A 424 5.57 2.06 44.80
N GLU A 425 5.13 2.76 45.84
CA GLU A 425 5.16 4.24 45.85
C GLU A 425 6.56 4.80 45.61
N GLU A 426 7.62 4.11 46.07
CA GLU A 426 8.98 4.64 45.98
C GLU A 426 9.54 4.42 44.56
N GLU A 427 9.16 3.32 43.91
CA GLU A 427 9.42 3.08 42.49
C GLU A 427 8.72 4.16 41.65
N VAL A 428 7.47 4.51 41.95
CA VAL A 428 6.74 5.58 41.24
C VAL A 428 7.37 6.96 41.50
N ARG A 429 7.73 7.27 42.75
CA ARG A 429 8.29 8.57 43.14
C ARG A 429 9.68 8.83 42.55
N SER A 430 10.49 7.78 42.40
CA SER A 430 11.85 7.88 41.83
C SER A 430 11.88 7.79 40.30
N ALA A 431 10.79 7.38 39.67
CA ALA A 431 10.71 7.23 38.23
C ALA A 431 10.45 8.56 37.50
N SER A 432 10.93 8.64 36.26
CA SER A 432 10.69 9.75 35.34
C SER A 432 10.63 9.22 33.91
N PHE A 433 10.00 9.97 33.01
CA PHE A 433 9.94 9.62 31.59
C PHE A 433 10.64 10.64 30.71
N LYS A 434 11.13 10.13 29.58
CA LYS A 434 11.63 10.93 28.47
C LYS A 434 11.09 10.33 27.19
N MET A 435 10.52 11.18 26.34
CA MET A 435 10.03 10.83 25.02
C MET A 435 10.68 11.76 24.01
N TRP A 436 11.24 11.21 22.95
CA TRP A 436 11.88 11.98 21.88
C TRP A 436 11.04 11.91 20.62
N PHE A 437 10.86 13.06 19.97
CA PHE A 437 10.28 13.14 18.64
C PHE A 437 11.40 13.51 17.66
N ILE A 438 11.65 12.62 16.71
CA ILE A 438 12.68 12.80 15.68
C ILE A 438 11.98 13.04 14.35
N GLY A 439 11.95 14.30 13.92
CA GLY A 439 11.48 14.70 12.59
C GLY A 439 12.63 14.67 11.59
N ARG A 440 12.48 13.94 10.49
CA ARG A 440 13.39 13.98 9.34
C ARG A 440 12.64 14.47 8.12
N GLY A 441 13.17 15.47 7.45
CA GLY A 441 12.54 16.09 6.30
C GLY A 441 13.56 16.80 5.42
N TYR A 442 13.07 17.75 4.63
CA TYR A 442 13.86 18.49 3.67
C TYR A 442 14.08 19.94 4.12
N SER A 443 15.25 20.49 3.84
CA SER A 443 15.57 21.90 4.07
C SER A 443 14.79 22.83 3.12
N ASP A 444 14.46 22.34 1.93
CA ASP A 444 13.75 23.06 0.87
C ASP A 444 12.71 22.14 0.18
N LEU A 445 11.56 22.72 -0.21
CA LEU A 445 10.51 22.10 -1.02
C LEU A 445 11.02 21.67 -2.41
N ALA A 446 11.99 22.38 -2.99
CA ALA A 446 12.60 21.99 -4.25
C ALA A 446 13.30 20.63 -4.12
N ARG A 447 14.06 20.42 -3.03
CA ARG A 447 14.71 19.13 -2.71
C ARG A 447 13.72 18.03 -2.36
N ALA A 448 12.61 18.37 -1.71
CA ALA A 448 11.52 17.41 -1.47
C ALA A 448 10.88 16.90 -2.78
N SER A 449 10.96 17.70 -3.85
CA SER A 449 10.43 17.37 -5.17
C SER A 449 11.44 16.62 -6.06
N GLU A 450 12.71 16.56 -5.67
CA GLU A 450 13.74 15.79 -6.36
C GLU A 450 13.56 14.29 -6.14
N ARG A 451 13.52 13.56 -7.25
CA ARG A 451 13.25 12.14 -7.23
C ARG A 451 14.39 11.36 -6.57
N GLY A 452 14.10 10.72 -5.44
CA GLY A 452 15.10 9.98 -4.67
C GLY A 452 15.95 10.86 -3.74
N GLY A 453 15.60 12.14 -3.59
CA GLY A 453 16.23 13.03 -2.62
C GLY A 453 16.11 12.47 -1.21
N LYS A 454 17.23 12.34 -0.50
CA LYS A 454 17.24 11.90 0.90
C LYS A 454 16.89 13.09 1.80
N PRO A 455 16.18 12.87 2.92
CA PRO A 455 15.96 13.91 3.91
C PRO A 455 17.29 14.50 4.39
N ASP A 456 17.46 15.82 4.25
CA ASP A 456 18.68 16.57 4.59
C ASP A 456 18.47 17.46 5.83
N LYS A 457 17.34 17.34 6.53
CA LYS A 457 17.07 18.09 7.75
C LYS A 457 16.54 17.18 8.85
N GLU A 458 17.08 17.33 10.05
CA GLU A 458 16.64 16.60 11.24
C GLU A 458 16.33 17.59 12.37
N ILE A 459 15.19 17.39 13.02
CA ILE A 459 14.74 18.13 14.19
C ILE A 459 14.43 17.11 15.28
N VAL A 460 15.03 17.28 16.45
CA VAL A 460 14.79 16.44 17.63
C VAL A 460 14.19 17.31 18.72
N THR A 461 12.99 16.95 19.17
CA THR A 461 12.38 17.52 20.36
C THR A 461 12.24 16.44 21.44
N ARG A 462 12.10 16.88 22.69
CA ARG A 462 11.94 16.00 23.85
C ARG A 462 10.81 16.49 24.73
N VAL A 463 10.01 15.53 25.17
CA VAL A 463 9.04 15.70 26.26
C VAL A 463 9.53 14.91 27.47
N SER A 464 9.53 15.52 28.65
CA SER A 464 9.90 14.84 29.89
C SER A 464 9.00 15.24 31.05
N GLY A 465 9.00 14.40 32.09
CA GLY A 465 8.24 14.63 33.30
C GLY A 465 8.39 13.49 34.32
N PRO A 466 7.53 13.45 35.34
CA PRO A 466 7.48 12.40 36.38
C PRO A 466 7.19 11.00 35.83
N GLU A 467 6.83 10.02 36.66
CA GLU A 467 6.50 8.69 36.15
C GLU A 467 5.33 8.70 35.14
N ILE A 468 5.49 8.01 34.00
CA ILE A 468 4.59 8.15 32.83
C ILE A 468 3.18 7.59 33.08
N GLY A 469 3.03 6.49 33.81
CA GLY A 469 1.79 5.73 33.94
C GLY A 469 0.84 6.24 35.03
N TYR A 470 1.33 6.46 36.24
CA TYR A 470 0.58 6.75 37.45
C TYR A 470 0.60 8.24 37.84
N ILE A 471 1.58 9.01 37.36
CA ILE A 471 1.64 10.47 37.63
C ILE A 471 1.27 11.26 36.36
N THR A 472 2.06 11.13 35.30
CA THR A 472 1.89 11.95 34.09
C THR A 472 0.57 11.65 33.37
N THR A 473 0.19 10.39 33.21
CA THR A 473 -1.05 10.05 32.48
C THR A 473 -2.30 10.64 33.17
N PRO A 474 -2.50 10.51 34.50
CA PRO A 474 -3.58 11.21 35.19
C PRO A 474 -3.55 12.74 35.04
N ILE A 475 -2.37 13.37 35.15
CA ILE A 475 -2.22 14.81 34.92
C ILE A 475 -2.73 15.17 33.51
N VAL A 476 -2.25 14.48 32.47
CA VAL A 476 -2.65 14.74 31.09
C VAL A 476 -4.16 14.56 30.90
N LEU A 477 -4.74 13.49 31.46
CA LEU A 477 -6.17 13.22 31.36
C LEU A 477 -7.01 14.32 32.03
N VAL A 478 -6.63 14.74 33.24
CA VAL A 478 -7.34 15.80 33.98
C VAL A 478 -7.21 17.13 33.24
N GLN A 479 -6.02 17.51 32.77
CA GLN A 479 -5.85 18.77 32.02
C GLN A 479 -6.62 18.77 30.70
N CYS A 480 -6.65 17.65 29.96
CA CYS A 480 -7.49 17.51 28.78
C CYS A 480 -8.99 17.65 29.12
N ALA A 481 -9.44 17.05 30.23
CA ALA A 481 -10.83 17.18 30.69
C ALA A 481 -11.18 18.62 31.06
N LEU A 482 -10.28 19.35 31.73
CA LEU A 482 -10.47 20.75 32.07
C LEU A 482 -10.57 21.64 30.81
N VAL A 483 -9.76 21.38 29.78
CA VAL A 483 -9.87 22.07 28.48
C VAL A 483 -11.20 21.74 27.81
N LEU A 484 -11.62 20.48 27.80
CA LEU A 484 -12.92 20.08 27.24
C LEU A 484 -14.09 20.76 27.94
N LEU A 485 -14.01 20.99 29.25
CA LEU A 485 -15.07 21.66 30.03
C LEU A 485 -15.05 23.17 29.86
N SER A 486 -13.87 23.79 29.94
CA SER A 486 -13.72 25.25 29.93
C SER A 486 -13.72 25.88 28.53
N GLN A 487 -13.26 25.14 27.52
CA GLN A 487 -13.06 25.65 26.15
C GLN A 487 -13.85 24.84 25.12
N ARG A 488 -14.97 24.21 25.51
CA ARG A 488 -15.77 23.34 24.63
C ARG A 488 -16.18 24.03 23.33
N ALA A 489 -16.53 25.31 23.40
CA ALA A 489 -16.99 26.11 22.26
C ALA A 489 -15.91 26.24 21.17
N ASN A 490 -14.64 26.22 21.57
CA ASN A 490 -13.47 26.35 20.69
C ASN A 490 -13.07 25.04 20.00
N LEU A 491 -13.71 23.92 20.36
CA LEU A 491 -13.33 22.59 19.90
C LEU A 491 -14.34 22.02 18.88
N PRO A 492 -13.90 21.16 17.94
CA PRO A 492 -14.79 20.55 16.96
C PRO A 492 -15.98 19.80 17.60
N LYS A 493 -17.10 19.71 16.88
CA LYS A 493 -18.31 19.05 17.40
C LYS A 493 -18.15 17.53 17.59
N GLY A 494 -17.22 16.89 16.88
CA GLY A 494 -16.90 15.47 17.06
C GLY A 494 -15.74 15.00 16.18
N GLY A 495 -15.39 13.72 16.32
CA GLY A 495 -14.33 13.06 15.56
C GLY A 495 -13.31 12.35 16.45
N VAL A 496 -12.32 11.69 15.83
CA VAL A 496 -11.22 10.99 16.52
C VAL A 496 -9.92 11.56 16.00
N TYR A 497 -9.26 12.35 16.83
CA TYR A 497 -8.06 13.12 16.47
C TYR A 497 -6.99 12.99 17.55
N THR A 498 -5.74 13.28 17.18
CA THR A 498 -4.68 13.41 18.17
C THR A 498 -4.92 14.65 19.04
N PRO A 499 -4.70 14.57 20.36
CA PRO A 499 -4.84 15.72 21.26
C PRO A 499 -4.00 16.92 20.82
N GLY A 500 -2.79 16.70 20.29
CA GLY A 500 -1.92 17.78 19.83
C GLY A 500 -2.49 18.61 18.67
N ALA A 501 -3.30 18.02 17.79
CA ALA A 501 -3.92 18.77 16.69
C ALA A 501 -5.16 19.57 17.17
N VAL A 502 -5.91 19.03 18.12
CA VAL A 502 -7.18 19.63 18.59
C VAL A 502 -6.98 20.62 19.73
N PHE A 503 -6.13 20.28 20.70
CA PHE A 503 -5.84 21.13 21.85
C PHE A 503 -4.63 22.04 21.65
N GLY A 504 -3.91 21.90 20.54
CA GLY A 504 -2.76 22.74 20.24
C GLY A 504 -3.03 24.26 20.28
N PRO A 505 -4.17 24.75 19.76
CA PRO A 505 -4.56 26.17 19.88
C PRO A 505 -5.08 26.58 21.27
N THR A 506 -5.08 25.69 22.27
CA THR A 506 -5.57 25.95 23.62
C THR A 506 -4.43 26.16 24.61
N ASP A 507 -4.75 26.47 25.86
CA ASP A 507 -3.77 26.59 26.95
C ASP A 507 -3.25 25.24 27.49
N LEU A 508 -3.57 24.10 26.85
CA LEU A 508 -3.21 22.77 27.35
C LEU A 508 -1.70 22.61 27.57
N GLN A 509 -0.85 23.07 26.65
CA GLN A 509 0.60 22.92 26.80
C GLN A 509 1.08 23.64 28.06
N LYS A 510 0.64 24.89 28.28
CA LYS A 510 0.97 25.68 29.46
C LYS A 510 0.50 24.98 30.75
N ARG A 511 -0.71 24.43 30.76
CA ARG A 511 -1.23 23.66 31.90
C ARG A 511 -0.37 22.44 32.21
N LEU A 512 0.10 21.73 31.18
CA LEU A 512 0.99 20.58 31.36
C LEU A 512 2.36 21.01 31.91
N GLU A 513 2.89 22.14 31.45
CA GLU A 513 4.14 22.71 31.97
C GLU A 513 4.02 23.12 33.44
N GLU A 514 2.93 23.80 33.82
CA GLU A 514 2.61 24.15 35.21
C GLU A 514 2.45 22.92 36.12
N ASN A 515 2.15 21.75 35.54
CA ASN A 515 2.02 20.47 36.25
C ASN A 515 3.23 19.54 36.06
N GLY A 516 4.40 20.09 35.73
CA GLY A 516 5.67 19.38 35.81
C GLY A 516 6.10 18.63 34.54
N LEU A 517 5.46 18.87 33.40
CA LEU A 517 5.97 18.42 32.10
C LEU A 517 6.92 19.46 31.50
N SER A 518 7.90 19.04 30.71
CA SER A 518 8.76 19.94 29.95
C SER A 518 8.77 19.58 28.46
N PHE A 519 8.78 20.60 27.61
CA PHE A 519 8.85 20.49 26.15
C PHE A 519 10.10 21.23 25.67
N GLU A 520 11.05 20.51 25.07
CA GLU A 520 12.36 21.05 24.71
C GLU A 520 12.71 20.76 23.25
N LEU A 521 13.26 21.76 22.57
CA LEU A 521 13.97 21.56 21.30
C LEU A 521 15.41 21.13 21.61
N ILE A 522 15.76 19.90 21.28
CA ILE A 522 17.09 19.32 21.57
C ILE A 522 18.08 19.67 20.47
N SER A 523 17.67 19.52 19.21
CA SER A 523 18.53 19.86 18.07
C SER A 523 17.72 20.16 16.81
N ALA A 524 18.28 21.01 15.96
CA ALA A 524 17.84 21.21 14.58
C ALA A 524 19.10 21.30 13.71
N ARG A 525 19.30 20.32 12.82
CA ARG A 525 20.53 20.22 12.02
C ARG A 525 20.22 19.87 10.56
N THR A 526 21.04 20.40 9.66
CA THR A 526 21.09 19.96 8.27
C THR A 526 22.03 18.75 8.19
N LEU A 527 21.52 17.64 7.69
CA LEU A 527 22.29 16.43 7.42
C LEU A 527 23.03 16.56 6.08
N PRO A 528 24.25 16.03 5.98
CA PRO A 528 25.06 16.11 4.76
C PRO A 528 24.49 15.29 3.59
#